data_AF-A0A7Y9ZDG2-F1
#
_entry.id   AF-A0A7Y9ZDG2-F1
#
_cell.length_a   1.000
_cell.length_b   1.000
_cell.length_c   1.000
_cell.angle_alpha   90.00
_cell.angle_beta   90.00
_cell.angle_gamma   90.00
#
_symmetry.space_group_name_H-M   'P 1'
#
loop_
_entity.id
_entity.type
_entity.pdbx_description
1 polymer ?
#
loop_
_entity_poly.entity_id
_entity_poly.type
_entity_poly.pdbx_seq_one_letter_code
_entity_poly.pdbx_strand_id
1 'polypeptide(L)'
;MPDLIDSEFEAQESLLNYVADFDGGSIDIDLKTIRPLGVVELREVRASRDYEPGFFVQDTMPKEFAVGQEFAGFRVTLAQRSPDRRSLYLCFAALVKPTWSSDEALTTMESHLCILTWHPDPSDSNKHQSVLGVSCTDNRIKNRVLAILDPEEALTIADVGKLQRVIDSLPRMSVSNVGVRSTNGIQVGVAQYVNYSGRGVDRGLGAASMGLKALGHAMIQLSGDGRSINAGIAVEKGKYWELRHMGLVEYWEWVTALISKYWSPGDPIAQRLLPALARGSRLNEYPDVDVLFAEIDPLLVGDHWRFTETDTALGDVKVRAKLTGGRLQVWATDPAAAVEVYLGTYAPGSQTPEGVEACSVWRGGGYPVELADLFIDHPPTLWLLDGTTIRGAVVYERPRGSSLLNADFVEAWDWSGYEKTSEKGSKERNIPRSKSIHAKVEAHLLELYGDAHVELWHSIASDSAKSSLAHAPFQEVCQQGMKSRRRIIDGTLWSTLAERLPGAGAKTPPSCMSADHRSKRSEPSSVWNRWKAYPITPRTLPLQPAKSSWYNQDSAAARY
;
A
#
# COMPACT_ATOMS: atom_id res chain seq x y z
N MET A 1 29.91 -38.99 2.91
CA MET A 1 30.60 -38.33 4.04
C MET A 1 31.85 -37.57 3.62
N PRO A 2 32.71 -38.07 2.70
CA PRO A 2 33.83 -37.29 2.16
C PRO A 2 33.36 -35.96 1.54
N ASP A 3 32.34 -36.02 0.69
CA ASP A 3 31.81 -34.84 -0.04
C ASP A 3 31.31 -33.70 0.86
N LEU A 4 30.91 -33.98 2.12
CA LEU A 4 30.40 -32.95 3.02
C LEU A 4 31.55 -32.11 3.58
N ILE A 5 32.67 -32.77 3.94
CA ILE A 5 33.86 -32.13 4.50
C ILE A 5 34.58 -31.32 3.42
N ASP A 6 34.66 -31.88 2.21
CA ASP A 6 35.26 -31.18 1.06
C ASP A 6 34.45 -29.92 0.69
N SER A 7 33.11 -30.01 0.72
CA SER A 7 32.25 -28.84 0.46
C SER A 7 32.36 -27.73 1.52
N GLU A 8 32.54 -28.09 2.79
CA GLU A 8 32.74 -27.11 3.87
C GLU A 8 34.11 -26.43 3.76
N PHE A 9 35.14 -27.18 3.36
CA PHE A 9 36.47 -26.64 3.14
C PHE A 9 36.50 -25.69 1.94
N GLU A 10 35.90 -26.08 0.81
CA GLU A 10 35.76 -25.22 -0.37
C GLU A 10 34.98 -23.94 -0.07
N ALA A 11 33.88 -24.02 0.69
CA ALA A 11 33.11 -22.86 1.11
C ALA A 11 33.92 -21.92 2.02
N GLN A 12 34.73 -22.49 2.92
CA GLN A 12 35.59 -21.72 3.80
C GLN A 12 36.74 -21.05 3.04
N GLU A 13 37.38 -21.76 2.10
CA GLU A 13 38.44 -21.21 1.24
C GLU A 13 37.90 -20.10 0.34
N SER A 14 36.74 -20.31 -0.28
CA SER A 14 36.03 -19.29 -1.06
C SER A 14 35.72 -18.04 -0.24
N LEU A 15 35.23 -18.20 1.00
CA LEU A 15 34.99 -17.07 1.90
C LEU A 15 36.29 -16.35 2.29
N LEU A 16 37.37 -17.08 2.56
CA LEU A 16 38.66 -16.48 2.91
C LEU A 16 39.23 -15.66 1.76
N ASN A 17 39.18 -16.19 0.53
CA ASN A 17 39.60 -15.48 -0.67
C ASN A 17 38.71 -14.25 -0.91
N TYR A 18 37.39 -14.42 -0.81
CA TYR A 18 36.43 -13.33 -0.96
C TYR A 18 36.68 -12.18 0.03
N VAL A 19 36.92 -12.50 1.31
CA VAL A 19 37.18 -11.51 2.37
C VAL A 19 38.57 -10.86 2.26
N ALA A 20 39.58 -11.60 1.79
CA ALA A 20 40.94 -11.09 1.65
C ALA A 20 41.06 -9.93 0.64
N ASP A 21 40.17 -9.91 -0.35
CA ASP A 21 40.19 -8.94 -1.45
C ASP A 21 39.37 -7.67 -1.18
N PHE A 22 38.90 -7.45 0.07
CA PHE A 22 38.20 -6.23 0.45
C PHE A 22 39.15 -5.05 0.66
N ASP A 23 38.80 -3.88 0.12
CA ASP A 23 39.54 -2.62 0.26
C ASP A 23 39.51 -2.13 1.73
N GLY A 24 40.49 -2.53 2.54
CA GLY A 24 40.54 -2.38 4.00
C GLY A 24 39.91 -1.12 4.65
N GLY A 25 39.27 -1.33 5.80
CA GLY A 25 38.59 -0.31 6.59
C GLY A 25 37.39 -0.88 7.35
N SER A 26 37.63 -1.60 8.45
CA SER A 26 36.62 -1.92 9.45
C SER A 26 37.13 -1.48 10.83
N ILE A 27 36.22 -0.98 11.66
CA ILE A 27 36.46 -0.91 13.10
C ILE A 27 35.67 -2.08 13.69
N ASP A 28 36.39 -3.06 14.22
CA ASP A 28 35.84 -4.11 15.09
C ASP A 28 34.85 -5.13 14.47
N ILE A 29 34.73 -5.24 13.15
CA ILE A 29 33.88 -6.26 12.50
C ILE A 29 34.71 -7.19 11.63
N ASP A 30 34.66 -8.48 11.95
CA ASP A 30 35.16 -9.56 11.09
C ASP A 30 34.10 -9.90 10.02
N LEU A 31 34.41 -9.61 8.77
CA LEU A 31 33.56 -9.90 7.60
C LEU A 31 33.14 -11.38 7.55
N LYS A 32 33.98 -12.30 8.05
CA LYS A 32 33.70 -13.74 8.07
C LYS A 32 32.56 -14.11 9.01
N THR A 33 32.21 -13.24 9.95
CA THR A 33 31.10 -13.45 10.89
C THR A 33 29.78 -12.85 10.40
N ILE A 34 29.80 -12.04 9.35
CA ILE A 34 28.58 -11.41 8.82
C ILE A 34 27.71 -12.48 8.16
N ARG A 35 26.45 -12.55 8.60
CA ARG A 35 25.46 -13.51 8.10
C ARG A 35 24.16 -12.80 7.74
N PRO A 36 24.07 -12.15 6.56
CA PRO A 36 22.85 -11.47 6.15
C PRO A 36 21.67 -12.45 6.10
N LEU A 37 20.49 -11.97 6.50
CA LEU A 37 19.23 -12.63 6.17
C LEU A 37 19.01 -12.48 4.65
N GLY A 38 18.57 -13.53 3.97
CA GLY A 38 18.28 -13.53 2.54
C GLY A 38 17.09 -12.63 2.19
N VAL A 39 17.24 -11.31 2.28
CA VAL A 39 16.22 -10.32 1.97
C VAL A 39 16.80 -9.35 0.94
N VAL A 40 15.98 -8.92 -0.01
CA VAL A 40 16.35 -7.86 -0.95
C VAL A 40 15.12 -7.13 -1.48
N GLU A 41 15.21 -5.81 -1.56
CA GLU A 41 14.33 -4.91 -2.30
C GLU A 41 14.99 -4.59 -3.64
N LEU A 42 14.33 -4.89 -4.75
CA LEU A 42 14.86 -4.64 -6.09
C LEU A 42 14.41 -3.27 -6.59
N ARG A 43 15.35 -2.49 -7.12
CA ARG A 43 15.10 -1.20 -7.76
C ARG A 43 15.70 -1.17 -9.16
N GLU A 44 14.94 -0.73 -10.15
CA GLU A 44 15.40 -0.58 -11.53
C GLU A 44 15.77 0.88 -11.84
N VAL A 45 16.76 1.06 -12.70
CA VAL A 45 17.03 2.34 -13.36
C VAL A 45 15.87 2.71 -14.28
N ARG A 46 15.41 3.97 -14.22
CA ARG A 46 14.43 4.51 -15.16
C ARG A 46 15.01 4.46 -16.57
N ALA A 47 14.26 3.89 -17.52
CA ALA A 47 14.70 3.68 -18.90
C ALA A 47 15.18 4.93 -19.65
N SER A 48 14.85 6.14 -19.16
CA SER A 48 15.27 7.43 -19.73
C SER A 48 16.57 7.98 -19.12
N ARG A 49 17.25 7.24 -18.24
CA ARG A 49 18.41 7.72 -17.51
C ARG A 49 19.60 6.78 -17.57
N ASP A 50 20.76 7.37 -17.82
CA ASP A 50 22.04 6.72 -17.62
C ASP A 50 22.41 6.89 -16.16
N TYR A 51 22.24 5.84 -15.39
CA TYR A 51 22.58 5.84 -13.98
C TYR A 51 23.39 4.60 -13.64
N GLU A 52 24.59 4.85 -13.14
CA GLU A 52 25.41 3.86 -12.46
C GLU A 52 25.82 4.51 -11.13
N PRO A 53 25.58 3.86 -9.98
CA PRO A 53 25.88 4.48 -8.70
C PRO A 53 27.37 4.83 -8.63
N GLY A 54 27.68 6.10 -8.33
CA GLY A 54 29.03 6.65 -8.48
C GLY A 54 30.12 5.85 -7.75
N PHE A 55 29.80 5.19 -6.64
CA PHE A 55 30.73 4.38 -5.84
C PHE A 55 31.11 3.02 -6.46
N PHE A 56 30.37 2.54 -7.47
CA PHE A 56 30.75 1.37 -8.27
C PHE A 56 31.73 1.74 -9.41
N VAL A 57 31.72 3.00 -9.85
CA VAL A 57 32.57 3.50 -10.94
C VAL A 57 33.81 4.22 -10.41
N GLN A 58 33.67 4.96 -9.30
CA GLN A 58 34.73 5.75 -8.68
C GLN A 58 35.45 4.95 -7.61
N ASP A 59 36.74 5.17 -7.43
CA ASP A 59 37.54 4.59 -6.34
C ASP A 59 37.27 5.21 -4.96
N THR A 60 36.28 6.09 -4.87
CA THR A 60 35.99 6.86 -3.66
C THR A 60 34.58 6.61 -3.15
N MET A 61 34.47 6.31 -1.86
CA MET A 61 33.20 6.23 -1.14
C MET A 61 32.66 7.62 -0.80
N PRO A 62 31.32 7.82 -0.78
CA PRO A 62 30.71 9.01 -0.21
C PRO A 62 31.22 9.28 1.20
N LYS A 63 31.48 10.55 1.53
CA LYS A 63 32.08 10.95 2.82
C LYS A 63 31.18 10.59 4.00
N GLU A 64 29.88 10.57 3.77
CA GLU A 64 28.83 10.18 4.71
C GLU A 64 28.95 8.72 5.15
N PHE A 65 29.58 7.87 4.33
CA PHE A 65 29.83 6.46 4.65
C PHE A 65 31.22 6.23 5.23
N ALA A 66 32.01 7.27 5.52
CA ALA A 66 33.31 7.09 6.13
C ALA A 66 33.17 6.44 7.52
N VAL A 67 33.99 5.41 7.77
CA VAL A 67 33.98 4.69 9.04
C VAL A 67 34.23 5.66 10.20
N GLY A 68 33.39 5.55 11.22
CA GLY A 68 33.40 6.41 12.39
C GLY A 68 32.47 7.63 12.31
N GLN A 69 31.91 7.97 11.14
CA GLN A 69 30.93 9.04 10.97
C GLN A 69 29.57 8.68 11.57
N GLU A 70 28.81 9.71 11.97
CA GLU A 70 27.41 9.55 12.34
C GLU A 70 26.49 9.50 11.10
N PHE A 71 25.53 8.59 11.11
CA PHE A 71 24.61 8.31 10.03
C PHE A 71 23.26 7.87 10.58
N ALA A 72 22.21 8.67 10.36
CA ALA A 72 20.84 8.36 10.79
C ALA A 72 20.71 7.99 12.29
N GLY A 73 21.53 8.58 13.16
CA GLY A 73 21.55 8.28 14.61
C GLY A 73 22.42 7.08 15.00
N PHE A 74 23.14 6.49 14.04
CA PHE A 74 24.10 5.41 14.26
C PHE A 74 25.51 5.85 13.87
N ARG A 75 26.52 5.09 14.28
CA ARG A 75 27.89 5.26 13.80
C ARG A 75 28.20 4.24 12.70
N VAL A 76 28.84 4.66 11.62
CA VAL A 76 29.33 3.75 10.59
C VAL A 76 30.50 2.93 11.14
N THR A 77 30.38 1.62 11.19
CA THR A 77 31.41 0.69 11.69
C THR A 77 32.11 -0.08 10.58
N LEU A 78 31.44 -0.23 9.43
CA LEU A 78 31.97 -0.87 8.23
C LEU A 78 31.46 -0.11 7.00
N ALA A 79 32.34 0.15 6.05
CA ALA A 79 31.96 0.60 4.71
C ALA A 79 32.94 0.00 3.70
N GLN A 80 32.47 -0.98 2.94
CA GLN A 80 33.32 -1.93 2.23
C GLN A 80 32.72 -2.36 0.90
N ARG A 81 33.51 -2.37 -0.18
CA ARG A 81 33.07 -2.86 -1.49
C ARG A 81 33.49 -4.31 -1.67
N SER A 82 32.67 -5.10 -2.35
CA SER A 82 33.07 -6.44 -2.77
C SER A 82 34.25 -6.38 -3.75
N PRO A 83 35.04 -7.47 -3.85
CA PRO A 83 36.17 -7.55 -4.77
C PRO A 83 35.81 -7.29 -6.24
N ASP A 84 34.64 -7.77 -6.67
CA ASP A 84 34.10 -7.56 -8.02
C ASP A 84 33.49 -6.16 -8.22
N ARG A 85 33.49 -5.32 -7.18
CA ARG A 85 32.89 -3.98 -7.15
C ARG A 85 31.43 -3.99 -7.62
N ARG A 86 30.68 -5.02 -7.25
CA ARG A 86 29.23 -5.10 -7.49
C ARG A 86 28.40 -5.01 -6.23
N SER A 87 29.01 -5.14 -5.06
CA SER A 87 28.32 -4.98 -3.78
C SER A 87 29.00 -3.95 -2.89
N LEU A 88 28.20 -3.24 -2.10
CA LEU A 88 28.63 -2.36 -1.02
C LEU A 88 28.01 -2.82 0.29
N TYR A 89 28.85 -3.02 1.29
CA TYR A 89 28.50 -3.44 2.65
C TYR A 89 28.68 -2.28 3.60
N LEU A 90 27.61 -1.91 4.28
CA LEU A 90 27.57 -0.87 5.28
C LEU A 90 27.08 -1.47 6.60
N CYS A 91 27.85 -1.32 7.68
CA CYS A 91 27.40 -1.64 9.02
C CYS A 91 27.28 -0.36 9.85
N PHE A 92 26.23 -0.30 10.64
CA PHE A 92 25.92 0.80 11.52
C PHE A 92 25.70 0.26 12.93
N ALA A 93 26.18 0.96 13.95
CA ALA A 93 25.96 0.57 15.34
C ALA A 93 25.71 1.78 16.24
N ALA A 94 24.85 1.61 17.25
CA ALA A 94 24.59 2.59 18.28
C ALA A 94 24.24 1.91 19.61
N LEU A 95 24.54 2.60 20.71
CA LEU A 95 23.95 2.27 22.01
C LEU A 95 22.58 2.92 22.07
N VAL A 96 21.53 2.09 22.12
CA VAL A 96 20.14 2.53 22.11
C VAL A 96 19.49 2.19 23.43
N LYS A 97 18.63 3.10 23.89
CA LYS A 97 17.92 3.02 25.16
C LYS A 97 16.41 3.08 24.93
N PRO A 98 15.59 2.28 25.64
CA PRO A 98 14.14 2.37 25.54
C PRO A 98 13.63 3.77 25.93
N THR A 99 12.76 4.36 25.12
CA THR A 99 12.26 5.73 25.31
C THR A 99 11.47 5.92 26.61
N TRP A 100 10.90 4.85 27.15
CA TRP A 100 10.10 4.84 28.38
C TRP A 100 10.94 4.62 29.65
N SER A 101 12.25 4.39 29.54
CA SER A 101 13.13 4.16 30.70
C SER A 101 14.31 5.11 30.73
N SER A 102 14.64 5.59 31.94
CA SER A 102 15.88 6.31 32.22
C SER A 102 16.98 5.41 32.78
N ASP A 103 16.77 4.10 32.90
CA ASP A 103 17.76 3.15 33.42
C ASP A 103 18.86 2.83 32.38
N GLU A 104 20.12 3.12 32.72
CA GLU A 104 21.27 2.81 31.86
C GLU A 104 21.48 1.31 31.66
N ALA A 105 21.04 0.47 32.60
CA ALA A 105 21.15 -0.98 32.51
C ALA A 105 20.36 -1.57 31.33
N LEU A 106 19.39 -0.82 30.79
CA LEU A 106 18.60 -1.21 29.61
C LEU A 106 19.20 -0.70 28.29
N THR A 107 20.38 -0.10 28.32
CA THR A 107 21.08 0.34 27.11
C THR A 107 21.63 -0.89 26.39
N THR A 108 21.25 -1.07 25.13
CA THR A 108 21.69 -2.21 24.31
C THR A 108 22.42 -1.73 23.07
N MET A 109 23.41 -2.50 22.61
CA MET A 109 24.01 -2.27 21.30
C MET A 109 23.03 -2.72 20.21
N GLU A 110 22.59 -1.78 19.38
CA GLU A 110 21.81 -2.04 18.18
C GLU A 110 22.73 -1.91 16.97
N SER A 111 22.67 -2.90 16.07
CA SER A 111 23.47 -2.95 14.85
C SER A 111 22.61 -3.23 13.64
N HIS A 112 22.89 -2.52 12.55
CA HIS A 112 22.21 -2.69 11.27
C HIS A 112 23.20 -2.96 10.15
N LEU A 113 22.83 -3.87 9.27
CA LEU A 113 23.56 -4.18 8.05
C LEU A 113 22.75 -3.64 6.88
N CYS A 114 23.42 -2.91 6.00
CA CYS A 114 22.91 -2.62 4.67
C CYS A 114 23.85 -3.14 3.59
N ILE A 115 23.32 -3.95 2.67
CA ILE A 115 24.01 -4.47 1.50
C ILE A 115 23.32 -3.92 0.26
N LEU A 116 24.11 -3.33 -0.63
CA LEU A 116 23.67 -2.84 -1.92
C LEU A 116 24.36 -3.69 -2.98
N THR A 117 23.63 -4.23 -3.94
CA THR A 117 24.19 -5.05 -5.02
C THR A 117 23.74 -4.53 -6.37
N TRP A 118 24.69 -4.10 -7.19
CA TRP A 118 24.47 -3.58 -8.52
C TRP A 118 24.65 -4.66 -9.56
N HIS A 119 23.63 -4.81 -10.41
CA HIS A 119 23.65 -5.79 -11.46
C HIS A 119 23.06 -5.19 -12.75
N PRO A 120 23.90 -4.88 -13.75
CA PRO A 120 23.42 -4.45 -15.05
C PRO A 120 22.65 -5.59 -15.74
N ASP A 121 21.69 -5.25 -16.60
CA ASP A 121 21.04 -6.23 -17.46
C ASP A 121 22.11 -6.87 -18.38
N PRO A 122 22.31 -8.20 -18.32
CA PRO A 122 23.32 -8.87 -19.13
C PRO A 122 23.05 -8.79 -20.64
N SER A 123 21.83 -8.46 -21.06
CA SER A 123 21.42 -8.32 -22.45
C SER A 123 21.51 -6.89 -23.00
N ASP A 124 21.69 -5.89 -22.14
CA ASP A 124 21.80 -4.48 -22.51
C ASP A 124 23.27 -4.03 -22.50
N SER A 125 23.87 -3.92 -23.69
CA SER A 125 25.26 -3.47 -23.84
C SER A 125 25.49 -2.04 -23.32
N ASN A 126 24.43 -1.23 -23.19
CA ASN A 126 24.53 0.16 -22.79
C ASN A 126 24.21 0.38 -21.30
N LYS A 127 23.92 -0.69 -20.54
CA LYS A 127 23.56 -0.65 -19.10
C LYS A 127 22.36 0.24 -18.75
N HIS A 128 21.56 0.69 -19.72
CA HIS A 128 20.37 1.53 -19.47
C HIS A 128 19.33 0.79 -18.62
N GLN A 129 19.31 -0.54 -18.72
CA GLN A 129 18.56 -1.41 -17.84
C GLN A 129 19.49 -2.02 -16.80
N SER A 130 19.41 -1.53 -15.57
CA SER A 130 20.20 -2.05 -14.45
C SER A 130 19.32 -2.17 -13.21
N VAL A 131 19.66 -3.12 -12.33
CA VAL A 131 18.97 -3.34 -11.06
C VAL A 131 19.93 -3.13 -9.89
N LEU A 132 19.46 -2.37 -8.90
CA LEU A 132 20.05 -2.29 -7.57
C LEU A 132 19.24 -3.14 -6.60
N GLY A 133 19.85 -4.20 -6.08
CA GLY A 133 19.35 -4.94 -4.93
C GLY A 133 19.73 -4.22 -3.63
N VAL A 134 18.75 -3.92 -2.80
CA VAL A 134 18.91 -3.19 -1.54
C VAL A 134 18.45 -4.08 -0.38
N SER A 135 19.35 -4.40 0.52
CA SER A 135 19.03 -5.15 1.74
C SER A 135 19.50 -4.36 2.94
N CYS A 136 18.60 -3.62 3.59
CA CYS A 136 18.89 -3.01 4.87
C CYS A 136 17.88 -3.50 5.93
N THR A 137 18.34 -3.64 7.17
CA THR A 137 17.47 -4.07 8.29
C THR A 137 16.61 -2.92 8.86
N ASP A 138 17.01 -1.66 8.66
CA ASP A 138 16.28 -0.46 9.11
C ASP A 138 15.92 0.45 7.92
N ASN A 139 14.66 0.88 7.85
CA ASN A 139 14.14 1.71 6.76
C ASN A 139 14.68 3.16 6.78
N ARG A 140 14.98 3.73 7.95
CA ARG A 140 15.55 5.09 8.07
C ARG A 140 16.95 5.12 7.48
N ILE A 141 17.76 4.10 7.80
CA ILE A 141 19.08 3.90 7.20
C ILE A 141 18.93 3.70 5.69
N LYS A 142 18.05 2.80 5.25
CA LYS A 142 17.79 2.54 3.83
C LYS A 142 17.47 3.81 3.06
N ASN A 143 16.50 4.60 3.52
CA ASN A 143 16.04 5.80 2.84
C ASN A 143 17.16 6.85 2.76
N ARG A 144 17.94 7.03 3.82
CA ARG A 144 19.07 7.98 3.83
C ARG A 144 20.22 7.51 2.95
N VAL A 145 20.51 6.21 2.92
CA VAL A 145 21.49 5.61 2.00
C VAL A 145 21.05 5.88 0.56
N LEU A 146 19.80 5.58 0.21
CA LEU A 146 19.28 5.81 -1.14
C LEU A 146 19.28 7.29 -1.53
N ALA A 147 18.97 8.21 -0.61
CA ALA A 147 19.01 9.65 -0.88
C ALA A 147 20.42 10.17 -1.25
N ILE A 148 21.48 9.55 -0.70
CA ILE A 148 22.87 9.88 -1.04
C ILE A 148 23.27 9.28 -2.39
N LEU A 149 22.79 8.06 -2.66
CA LEU A 149 23.22 7.30 -3.83
C LEU A 149 22.49 7.71 -5.10
N ASP A 150 21.21 8.00 -4.97
CA ASP A 150 20.31 8.33 -6.07
C ASP A 150 19.67 9.72 -5.87
N PRO A 151 20.48 10.79 -5.80
CA PRO A 151 19.98 12.14 -5.51
C PRO A 151 19.05 12.68 -6.61
N GLU A 152 19.17 12.15 -7.83
CA GLU A 152 18.33 12.57 -8.94
C GLU A 152 17.02 11.75 -9.04
N GLU A 153 16.83 10.73 -8.22
CA GLU A 153 15.72 9.76 -8.30
C GLU A 153 15.66 8.99 -9.63
N ALA A 154 16.81 8.52 -10.09
CA ALA A 154 16.94 7.65 -11.25
C ALA A 154 16.45 6.23 -11.00
N LEU A 155 16.32 5.80 -9.74
CA LEU A 155 15.83 4.48 -9.37
C LEU A 155 14.30 4.48 -9.16
N THR A 156 13.69 3.38 -9.56
CA THR A 156 12.28 3.07 -9.30
C THR A 156 12.17 1.69 -8.71
N ILE A 157 11.07 1.41 -8.03
CA ILE A 157 10.82 0.06 -7.55
C ILE A 157 10.74 -0.93 -8.72
N ALA A 158 11.18 -2.17 -8.48
CA ALA A 158 11.10 -3.23 -9.49
C ALA A 158 9.71 -3.36 -10.10
N ASP A 159 9.68 -3.73 -11.38
CA ASP A 159 8.48 -4.04 -12.12
C ASP A 159 7.77 -5.22 -11.44
N VAL A 160 6.57 -4.93 -10.94
CA VAL A 160 5.73 -5.88 -10.22
C VAL A 160 5.42 -7.11 -11.06
N GLY A 161 5.19 -6.94 -12.36
CA GLY A 161 4.92 -8.04 -13.28
C GLY A 161 6.12 -8.95 -13.47
N LYS A 162 7.33 -8.40 -13.63
CA LYS A 162 8.58 -9.19 -13.66
C LYS A 162 8.77 -9.97 -12.36
N LEU A 163 8.62 -9.31 -11.21
CA LEU A 163 8.81 -9.94 -9.91
C LEU A 163 7.77 -11.04 -9.63
N GLN A 164 6.52 -10.84 -10.06
CA GLN A 164 5.49 -11.89 -10.01
C GLN A 164 5.85 -13.09 -10.89
N ARG A 165 6.39 -12.87 -12.09
CA ARG A 165 6.86 -13.95 -12.96
C ARG A 165 8.03 -14.72 -12.35
N VAL A 166 8.95 -14.05 -11.65
CA VAL A 166 10.00 -14.74 -10.86
C VAL A 166 9.35 -15.72 -9.91
N ILE A 167 8.38 -15.27 -9.13
CA ILE A 167 7.74 -16.16 -8.16
C ILE A 167 6.96 -17.28 -8.82
N ASP A 168 6.26 -17.00 -9.92
CA ASP A 168 5.48 -17.99 -10.68
C ASP A 168 6.42 -19.08 -11.25
N SER A 169 7.69 -18.75 -11.54
CA SER A 169 8.71 -19.69 -12.01
C SER A 169 9.37 -20.56 -10.93
N LEU A 170 9.22 -20.22 -9.64
CA LEU A 170 9.90 -20.97 -8.58
C LEU A 170 9.28 -22.37 -8.37
N PRO A 171 10.09 -23.42 -8.13
CA PRO A 171 9.60 -24.76 -7.82
C PRO A 171 9.06 -24.81 -6.38
N ARG A 172 7.81 -24.39 -6.21
CA ARG A 172 7.14 -24.27 -4.91
C ARG A 172 6.65 -25.64 -4.41
N MET A 173 6.98 -25.98 -3.18
CA MET A 173 6.45 -27.14 -2.46
C MET A 173 5.04 -26.87 -1.91
N SER A 174 4.84 -25.69 -1.34
CA SER A 174 3.53 -25.27 -0.80
C SER A 174 3.45 -23.75 -0.68
N VAL A 175 2.22 -23.24 -0.51
CA VAL A 175 1.94 -21.85 -0.15
C VAL A 175 1.37 -21.85 1.26
N SER A 176 1.99 -21.12 2.17
CA SER A 176 1.60 -21.10 3.60
C SER A 176 0.73 -19.90 3.95
N ASN A 177 0.93 -18.78 3.27
CA ASN A 177 0.17 -17.55 3.49
C ASN A 177 0.13 -16.71 2.21
N VAL A 178 -1.01 -16.07 1.96
CA VAL A 178 -1.18 -15.08 0.89
C VAL A 178 -1.96 -13.90 1.42
N GLY A 179 -1.40 -12.71 1.30
CA GLY A 179 -2.14 -11.46 1.47
C GLY A 179 -2.61 -10.94 0.12
N VAL A 180 -3.92 -10.71 0.01
CA VAL A 180 -4.52 -10.12 -1.19
C VAL A 180 -5.24 -8.83 -0.85
N ARG A 181 -5.18 -7.89 -1.79
CA ARG A 181 -5.82 -6.57 -1.66
C ARG A 181 -7.00 -6.49 -2.59
N SER A 182 -8.02 -5.74 -2.20
CA SER A 182 -9.09 -5.41 -3.14
C SER A 182 -8.56 -4.50 -4.23
N THR A 183 -8.86 -4.83 -5.49
CA THR A 183 -8.74 -3.91 -6.64
C THR A 183 -10.10 -3.36 -7.04
N ASN A 184 -11.10 -3.48 -6.16
CA ASN A 184 -12.40 -2.83 -6.30
C ASN A 184 -12.87 -2.22 -4.96
N GLY A 185 -12.84 -0.89 -4.86
CA GLY A 185 -13.19 -0.18 -3.64
C GLY A 185 -14.70 -0.11 -3.40
N ILE A 186 -15.52 -0.38 -4.41
CA ILE A 186 -16.96 -0.08 -4.37
C ILE A 186 -17.77 -1.21 -3.71
N GLN A 187 -17.24 -2.43 -3.60
CA GLN A 187 -17.99 -3.56 -3.01
C GLN A 187 -18.18 -3.43 -1.49
N VAL A 188 -19.44 -3.48 -1.07
CA VAL A 188 -19.90 -3.37 0.32
C VAL A 188 -19.38 -4.54 1.16
N GLY A 189 -18.82 -4.26 2.35
CA GLY A 189 -18.38 -5.28 3.32
C GLY A 189 -17.09 -6.05 2.96
N VAL A 190 -16.41 -5.68 1.87
CA VAL A 190 -15.15 -6.34 1.48
C VAL A 190 -13.97 -5.71 2.21
N ALA A 191 -13.24 -6.53 2.96
CA ALA A 191 -11.99 -6.10 3.58
C ALA A 191 -10.98 -5.68 2.48
N GLN A 192 -10.41 -4.49 2.62
CA GLN A 192 -9.42 -3.92 1.69
C GLN A 192 -8.16 -4.79 1.58
N TYR A 193 -7.87 -5.53 2.64
CA TYR A 193 -6.79 -6.49 2.69
C TYR A 193 -7.25 -7.75 3.42
N VAL A 194 -6.95 -8.91 2.83
CA VAL A 194 -7.30 -10.22 3.40
C VAL A 194 -6.07 -11.12 3.38
N ASN A 195 -5.72 -11.63 4.55
CA ASN A 195 -4.69 -12.66 4.69
C ASN A 195 -5.36 -14.03 4.74
N TYR A 196 -4.94 -14.91 3.85
CA TYR A 196 -5.28 -16.32 3.89
C TYR A 196 -4.05 -17.10 4.38
N SER A 197 -4.23 -17.94 5.39
CA SER A 197 -3.16 -18.75 5.99
C SER A 197 -3.55 -20.22 6.00
N GLY A 198 -2.58 -21.10 5.81
CA GLY A 198 -2.77 -22.55 5.85
C GLY A 198 -1.85 -23.27 4.87
N ARG A 199 -1.62 -24.56 5.08
CA ARG A 199 -0.80 -25.37 4.17
C ARG A 199 -1.52 -25.55 2.83
N GLY A 200 -0.92 -25.06 1.75
CA GLY A 200 -1.52 -25.14 0.41
C GLY A 200 -2.74 -24.24 0.27
N VAL A 201 -2.73 -23.08 0.93
CA VAL A 201 -3.86 -22.15 0.98
C VAL A 201 -4.34 -21.73 -0.40
N ASP A 202 -3.44 -21.66 -1.37
CA ASP A 202 -3.70 -21.33 -2.76
C ASP A 202 -4.72 -22.26 -3.44
N ARG A 203 -4.74 -23.54 -3.06
CA ARG A 203 -5.67 -24.55 -3.60
C ARG A 203 -7.10 -24.37 -3.13
N GLY A 204 -7.30 -23.70 -2.00
CA GLY A 204 -8.62 -23.44 -1.41
C GLY A 204 -9.28 -22.15 -1.91
N LEU A 205 -8.58 -21.33 -2.70
CA LEU A 205 -9.07 -20.02 -3.13
C LEU A 205 -9.71 -20.09 -4.52
N GLY A 206 -11.04 -19.95 -4.57
CA GLY A 206 -11.80 -19.95 -5.82
C GLY A 206 -11.63 -18.66 -6.64
N ALA A 207 -11.80 -18.77 -7.97
CA ALA A 207 -11.65 -17.65 -8.90
C ALA A 207 -12.60 -16.47 -8.61
N ALA A 208 -13.85 -16.75 -8.21
CA ALA A 208 -14.82 -15.71 -7.86
C ALA A 208 -14.36 -14.83 -6.68
N SER A 209 -13.65 -15.41 -5.71
CA SER A 209 -13.13 -14.68 -4.56
C SER A 209 -11.88 -13.85 -4.88
N MET A 210 -11.15 -14.23 -5.94
CA MET A 210 -9.86 -13.65 -6.32
C MET A 210 -9.96 -12.66 -7.50
N GLY A 211 -11.03 -12.72 -8.30
CA GLY A 211 -11.17 -11.97 -9.56
C GLY A 211 -11.16 -10.45 -9.42
N LEU A 212 -11.37 -9.92 -8.21
CA LEU A 212 -11.30 -8.48 -7.90
C LEU A 212 -10.20 -8.17 -6.88
N LYS A 213 -9.16 -9.01 -6.85
CA LYS A 213 -8.07 -8.88 -5.89
C LYS A 213 -6.72 -8.92 -6.57
N ALA A 214 -5.77 -8.20 -6.01
CA ALA A 214 -4.36 -8.24 -6.38
C ALA A 214 -3.55 -8.95 -5.31
N LEU A 215 -2.44 -9.57 -5.72
CA LEU A 215 -1.46 -10.09 -4.79
C LEU A 215 -0.80 -8.91 -4.06
N GLY A 216 -0.83 -8.91 -2.73
CA GLY A 216 -0.04 -7.99 -1.91
C GLY A 216 1.29 -8.65 -1.52
N HIS A 217 1.19 -9.82 -0.88
CA HIS A 217 2.34 -10.66 -0.53
C HIS A 217 2.00 -12.14 -0.60
N ALA A 218 3.03 -12.98 -0.70
CA ALA A 218 2.90 -14.42 -0.57
C ALA A 218 4.06 -14.99 0.25
N MET A 219 3.78 -16.05 0.99
CA MET A 219 4.75 -16.91 1.66
C MET A 219 4.67 -18.30 1.05
N ILE A 220 5.81 -18.78 0.56
CA ILE A 220 5.95 -20.04 -0.16
C ILE A 220 7.03 -20.89 0.50
N GLN A 221 6.93 -22.20 0.33
CA GLN A 221 7.99 -23.14 0.70
C GLN A 221 8.71 -23.59 -0.56
N LEU A 222 10.02 -23.43 -0.57
CA LEU A 222 10.91 -23.88 -1.64
C LEU A 222 11.69 -25.09 -1.15
N SER A 223 12.03 -25.98 -2.08
CA SER A 223 13.04 -27.01 -1.81
C SER A 223 14.42 -26.38 -2.04
N GLY A 224 15.30 -26.44 -1.04
CA GLY A 224 16.68 -25.96 -1.14
C GLY A 224 17.58 -26.68 -0.14
N ASP A 225 18.79 -27.06 -0.57
CA ASP A 225 19.84 -27.67 0.27
C ASP A 225 19.35 -28.88 1.09
N GLY A 226 18.48 -29.71 0.48
CA GLY A 226 17.87 -30.88 1.14
C GLY A 226 16.85 -30.55 2.23
N ARG A 227 16.50 -29.27 2.41
CA ARG A 227 15.54 -28.77 3.40
C ARG A 227 14.43 -27.94 2.73
N SER A 228 13.40 -27.63 3.51
CA SER A 228 12.34 -26.68 3.11
C SER A 228 12.74 -25.29 3.58
N ILE A 229 12.82 -24.34 2.65
CA ILE A 229 13.12 -22.94 2.94
C ILE A 229 11.82 -22.15 2.79
N ASN A 230 11.48 -21.38 3.82
CA ASN A 230 10.36 -20.44 3.73
C ASN A 230 10.83 -19.19 3.00
N ALA A 231 10.20 -18.87 1.88
CA ALA A 231 10.45 -17.67 1.11
C ALA A 231 9.18 -16.81 1.05
N GLY A 232 9.33 -15.55 0.67
CA GLY A 232 8.19 -14.68 0.45
C GLY A 232 8.49 -13.51 -0.47
N ILE A 233 7.42 -12.84 -0.84
CA ILE A 233 7.42 -11.67 -1.72
C ILE A 233 6.46 -10.64 -1.20
N ALA A 234 6.79 -9.36 -1.38
CA ALA A 234 5.86 -8.26 -1.28
C ALA A 234 5.98 -7.46 -2.58
N VAL A 235 5.03 -7.69 -3.49
CA VAL A 235 5.15 -7.27 -4.89
C VAL A 235 5.20 -5.75 -5.02
N GLU A 236 4.30 -5.04 -4.33
CA GLU A 236 4.23 -3.57 -4.34
C GLU A 236 5.41 -2.91 -3.61
N LYS A 237 6.20 -3.70 -2.88
CA LYS A 237 7.44 -3.27 -2.22
C LYS A 237 8.69 -3.73 -2.96
N GLY A 238 8.56 -4.35 -4.15
CA GLY A 238 9.71 -4.85 -4.92
C GLY A 238 10.57 -5.85 -4.14
N LYS A 239 10.02 -6.48 -3.10
CA LYS A 239 10.80 -7.18 -2.07
C LYS A 239 10.63 -8.69 -2.18
N TYR A 240 11.75 -9.41 -2.09
CA TYR A 240 11.81 -10.86 -1.97
C TYR A 240 12.64 -11.25 -0.75
N TRP A 241 12.28 -12.37 -0.11
CA TRP A 241 13.05 -12.91 0.99
C TRP A 241 13.03 -14.43 1.11
N GLU A 242 14.07 -14.97 1.72
CA GLU A 242 14.21 -16.33 2.23
C GLU A 242 14.56 -16.25 3.72
N LEU A 243 13.84 -16.99 4.55
CA LEU A 243 14.03 -17.02 6.00
C LEU A 243 15.22 -17.91 6.38
N ARG A 244 16.40 -17.55 5.90
CA ARG A 244 17.68 -18.15 6.26
C ARG A 244 18.78 -17.09 6.29
N HIS A 245 19.70 -17.26 7.23
CA HIS A 245 20.94 -16.49 7.26
C HIS A 245 21.97 -17.17 6.38
N MET A 246 22.67 -16.40 5.56
CA MET A 246 23.61 -16.87 4.56
C MET A 246 25.02 -16.36 4.86
N GLY A 247 26.06 -17.03 4.36
CA GLY A 247 27.39 -16.43 4.26
C GLY A 247 27.40 -15.23 3.29
N LEU A 248 28.45 -14.40 3.31
CA LEU A 248 28.56 -13.26 2.36
C LEU A 248 28.61 -13.72 0.89
N VAL A 249 29.37 -14.78 0.61
CA VAL A 249 29.47 -15.38 -0.73
C VAL A 249 28.13 -15.96 -1.15
N GLU A 250 27.52 -16.80 -0.31
CA GLU A 250 26.19 -17.40 -0.56
C GLU A 250 25.12 -16.32 -0.81
N TYR A 251 25.15 -15.22 -0.04
CA TYR A 251 24.23 -14.10 -0.24
C TYR A 251 24.44 -13.42 -1.59
N TRP A 252 25.69 -13.17 -1.99
CA TRP A 252 26.03 -12.57 -3.28
C TRP A 252 25.57 -13.47 -4.46
N GLU A 253 25.82 -14.77 -4.37
CA GLU A 253 25.37 -15.75 -5.38
C GLU A 253 23.83 -15.78 -5.46
N TRP A 254 23.17 -15.82 -4.31
CA TRP A 254 21.72 -15.84 -4.20
C TRP A 254 21.07 -14.59 -4.80
N VAL A 255 21.54 -13.39 -4.44
CA VAL A 255 20.95 -12.14 -4.94
C VAL A 255 21.21 -11.97 -6.43
N THR A 256 22.39 -12.37 -6.91
CA THR A 256 22.75 -12.35 -8.33
C THR A 256 21.88 -13.31 -9.15
N ALA A 257 21.65 -14.52 -8.63
CA ALA A 257 20.75 -15.49 -9.26
C ALA A 257 19.29 -15.00 -9.28
N LEU A 258 18.83 -14.35 -8.20
CA LEU A 258 17.50 -13.75 -8.16
C LEU A 258 17.35 -12.62 -9.17
N ILE A 259 18.31 -11.70 -9.26
CA ILE A 259 18.27 -10.60 -10.24
C ILE A 259 18.32 -11.14 -11.67
N SER A 260 19.12 -12.17 -11.92
CA SER A 260 19.17 -12.83 -13.23
C SER A 260 17.80 -13.42 -13.62
N LYS A 261 17.11 -14.09 -12.69
CA LYS A 261 15.73 -14.58 -12.90
C LYS A 261 14.73 -13.45 -13.06
N TYR A 262 14.95 -12.31 -12.42
CA TYR A 262 14.11 -11.14 -12.55
C TYR A 262 14.13 -10.54 -13.96
N TRP A 263 15.30 -10.51 -14.61
CA TRP A 263 15.43 -10.10 -16.00
C TRP A 263 14.86 -11.13 -16.98
N SER A 264 15.16 -12.40 -16.75
CA SER A 264 14.75 -13.50 -17.62
C SER A 264 13.91 -14.53 -16.85
N PRO A 265 12.66 -14.19 -16.47
CA PRO A 265 11.81 -15.14 -15.78
C PRO A 265 11.43 -16.26 -16.76
N GLY A 266 11.58 -17.52 -16.33
CA GLY A 266 11.18 -18.69 -17.13
C GLY A 266 9.68 -18.71 -17.45
N ASP A 267 9.24 -19.65 -18.29
CA ASP A 267 7.85 -19.72 -18.77
C ASP A 267 6.84 -19.87 -17.59
N PRO A 268 6.00 -18.85 -17.32
CA PRO A 268 5.22 -18.75 -16.08
C PRO A 268 3.89 -19.52 -16.11
N ILE A 269 3.46 -20.05 -17.26
CA ILE A 269 2.05 -20.43 -17.46
C ILE A 269 1.66 -21.68 -16.67
N ALA A 270 2.53 -22.69 -16.56
CA ALA A 270 2.18 -23.95 -15.91
C ALA A 270 2.14 -23.88 -14.37
N GLN A 271 2.71 -22.82 -13.77
CA GLN A 271 2.96 -22.74 -12.33
C GLN A 271 2.48 -21.42 -11.70
N ARG A 272 1.57 -20.70 -12.36
CA ARG A 272 1.12 -19.39 -11.88
C ARG A 272 0.45 -19.45 -10.50
N LEU A 273 0.97 -18.67 -9.55
CA LEU A 273 0.37 -18.49 -8.22
C LEU A 273 -0.92 -17.70 -8.35
N LEU A 274 -2.04 -18.32 -7.97
CA LEU A 274 -3.39 -17.74 -7.99
C LEU A 274 -3.72 -17.06 -9.33
N PRO A 275 -4.00 -17.83 -10.39
CA PRO A 275 -4.15 -17.32 -11.75
C PRO A 275 -5.28 -16.29 -11.94
N ALA A 276 -6.28 -16.31 -11.06
CA ALA A 276 -7.43 -15.43 -11.09
C ALA A 276 -7.18 -14.03 -10.48
N LEU A 277 -6.03 -13.79 -9.84
CA LEU A 277 -5.70 -12.47 -9.30
C LEU A 277 -5.39 -11.47 -10.42
N ALA A 278 -5.82 -10.23 -10.22
CA ALA A 278 -5.31 -9.09 -10.97
C ALA A 278 -3.79 -9.01 -10.80
N ARG A 279 -3.08 -8.79 -11.92
CA ARG A 279 -1.64 -8.51 -11.89
C ARG A 279 -1.43 -7.02 -12.04
N GLY A 280 -0.53 -6.50 -11.23
CA GLY A 280 -0.14 -5.10 -11.30
C GLY A 280 0.96 -4.93 -12.34
N SER A 281 1.03 -3.76 -12.94
CA SER A 281 2.15 -3.31 -13.74
C SER A 281 2.73 -2.03 -13.14
N ARG A 282 3.96 -1.69 -13.53
CA ARG A 282 4.54 -0.40 -13.15
C ARG A 282 3.71 0.74 -13.74
N LEU A 283 3.48 1.77 -12.94
CA LEU A 283 2.89 3.03 -13.37
C LEU A 283 3.96 3.87 -14.09
N ASN A 284 3.97 3.83 -15.42
CA ASN A 284 4.87 4.67 -16.23
C ASN A 284 4.26 6.04 -16.54
N GLU A 285 2.94 6.11 -16.62
CA GLU A 285 2.16 7.33 -16.83
C GLU A 285 0.85 7.22 -16.06
N TYR A 286 0.32 8.34 -15.57
CA TYR A 286 -1.01 8.35 -14.98
C TYR A 286 -2.07 8.23 -16.08
N PRO A 287 -3.08 7.36 -15.92
CA PRO A 287 -4.21 7.30 -16.85
C PRO A 287 -4.90 8.66 -16.94
N ASP A 288 -5.37 9.02 -18.14
CA ASP A 288 -6.19 10.22 -18.38
C ASP A 288 -7.64 9.98 -17.91
N VAL A 289 -7.78 9.71 -16.60
CA VAL A 289 -9.03 9.39 -15.93
C VAL A 289 -9.03 10.05 -14.57
N ASP A 290 -10.12 10.75 -14.24
CA ASP A 290 -10.24 11.43 -12.95
C ASP A 290 -10.18 10.43 -11.77
N VAL A 291 -9.54 10.88 -10.70
CA VAL A 291 -9.52 10.18 -9.41
C VAL A 291 -10.91 10.22 -8.81
N LEU A 292 -11.53 9.05 -8.57
CA LEU A 292 -12.80 8.94 -7.85
C LEU A 292 -12.62 9.13 -6.34
N PHE A 293 -11.61 8.53 -5.72
CA PHE A 293 -11.22 8.87 -4.35
C PHE A 293 -9.80 8.37 -4.04
N ALA A 294 -9.23 8.95 -2.99
CA ALA A 294 -7.96 8.52 -2.41
C ALA A 294 -8.19 8.02 -0.98
N GLU A 295 -7.45 6.98 -0.61
CA GLU A 295 -7.58 6.28 0.68
C GLU A 295 -6.18 6.04 1.28
N ILE A 296 -6.01 6.41 2.56
CA ILE A 296 -4.80 6.04 3.34
C ILE A 296 -4.73 4.52 3.46
N ASP A 297 -3.51 3.97 3.36
CA ASP A 297 -3.23 2.55 3.56
C ASP A 297 -3.89 2.04 4.86
N PRO A 298 -4.72 0.98 4.79
CA PRO A 298 -5.37 0.41 5.97
C PRO A 298 -4.42 0.05 7.12
N LEU A 299 -3.15 -0.27 6.85
CA LEU A 299 -2.15 -0.57 7.89
C LEU A 299 -1.81 0.67 8.75
N LEU A 300 -1.96 1.87 8.21
CA LEU A 300 -1.77 3.11 8.98
C LEU A 300 -3.03 3.49 9.77
N VAL A 301 -4.19 2.91 9.40
CA VAL A 301 -5.48 3.20 10.00
C VAL A 301 -5.74 2.23 11.15
N GLY A 302 -5.92 2.76 12.37
CA GLY A 302 -6.13 1.94 13.58
C GLY A 302 -4.84 1.63 14.35
N ASP A 303 -3.68 1.92 13.77
CA ASP A 303 -2.36 1.73 14.39
C ASP A 303 -1.96 2.87 15.37
N HIS A 304 -2.93 3.70 15.79
CA HIS A 304 -2.76 4.84 16.69
C HIS A 304 -1.75 5.91 16.20
N TRP A 305 -1.56 6.03 14.88
CA TRP A 305 -0.84 7.16 14.29
C TRP A 305 -1.61 8.46 14.49
N ARG A 306 -0.91 9.51 14.94
CA ARG A 306 -1.49 10.83 15.23
C ARG A 306 -0.59 11.93 14.70
N PHE A 307 -1.18 13.04 14.26
CA PHE A 307 -0.43 14.24 13.91
C PHE A 307 0.17 14.87 15.17
N THR A 308 1.42 15.29 15.09
CA THR A 308 2.10 15.90 16.25
C THR A 308 1.51 17.25 16.63
N GLU A 309 1.08 18.05 15.64
CA GLU A 309 0.58 19.40 15.85
C GLU A 309 -0.87 19.45 16.34
N THR A 310 -1.76 18.64 15.75
CA THR A 310 -3.20 18.68 16.04
C THR A 310 -3.67 17.56 16.96
N ASP A 311 -2.82 16.56 17.23
CA ASP A 311 -3.18 15.30 17.89
C ASP A 311 -4.34 14.56 17.18
N THR A 312 -4.65 14.87 15.92
CA THR A 312 -5.69 14.17 15.17
C THR A 312 -5.20 12.79 14.75
N ALA A 313 -6.06 11.78 14.84
CA ALA A 313 -5.71 10.45 14.36
C ALA A 313 -5.59 10.43 12.83
N LEU A 314 -4.56 9.76 12.30
CA LEU A 314 -4.33 9.64 10.86
C LEU A 314 -5.51 8.97 10.12
N GLY A 315 -6.29 8.14 10.81
CA GLY A 315 -7.51 7.54 10.25
C GLY A 315 -8.65 8.54 9.98
N ASP A 316 -8.61 9.72 10.60
CA ASP A 316 -9.72 10.68 10.60
C ASP A 316 -9.57 11.78 9.53
N VAL A 317 -8.34 12.03 9.05
CA VAL A 317 -8.09 13.04 8.01
C VAL A 317 -8.77 12.71 6.68
N LYS A 318 -9.11 13.74 5.90
CA LYS A 318 -9.69 13.60 4.56
C LYS A 318 -8.56 13.69 3.54
N VAL A 319 -8.19 12.56 2.94
CA VAL A 319 -7.23 12.53 1.83
C VAL A 319 -7.96 12.74 0.52
N ARG A 320 -7.43 13.59 -0.34
CA ARG A 320 -7.90 13.78 -1.71
C ARG A 320 -6.70 13.73 -2.63
N ALA A 321 -6.97 13.44 -3.89
CA ALA A 321 -5.94 13.51 -4.90
C ALA A 321 -6.51 13.99 -6.23
N LYS A 322 -5.66 14.59 -7.04
CA LYS A 322 -5.99 15.08 -8.38
C LYS A 322 -4.81 14.89 -9.31
N LEU A 323 -5.10 14.47 -10.53
CA LEU A 323 -4.14 14.44 -11.61
C LEU A 323 -4.09 15.81 -12.29
N THR A 324 -2.90 16.41 -12.35
CA THR A 324 -2.68 17.70 -13.01
C THR A 324 -1.34 17.65 -13.75
N GLY A 325 -1.35 17.87 -15.06
CA GLY A 325 -0.13 17.94 -15.87
C GLY A 325 0.73 16.67 -15.84
N GLY A 326 0.10 15.49 -15.82
CA GLY A 326 0.82 14.21 -15.75
C GLY A 326 1.43 13.90 -14.37
N ARG A 327 1.06 14.66 -13.33
CA ARG A 327 1.50 14.46 -11.95
C ARG A 327 0.30 14.28 -11.03
N LEU A 328 0.50 13.53 -9.95
CA LEU A 328 -0.52 13.34 -8.92
C LEU A 328 -0.26 14.29 -7.77
N GLN A 329 -1.20 15.18 -7.48
CA GLN A 329 -1.21 15.94 -6.24
C GLN A 329 -2.07 15.19 -5.23
N VAL A 330 -1.52 14.95 -4.03
CA VAL A 330 -2.22 14.38 -2.89
C VAL A 330 -2.21 15.39 -1.76
N TRP A 331 -3.37 15.65 -1.17
CA TRP A 331 -3.47 16.49 0.02
C TRP A 331 -4.31 15.83 1.10
N ALA A 332 -3.95 16.07 2.35
CA ALA A 332 -4.69 15.62 3.51
C ALA A 332 -5.17 16.84 4.32
N THR A 333 -6.45 16.86 4.63
CA THR A 333 -7.05 17.91 5.47
C THR A 333 -7.52 17.31 6.78
N ASP A 334 -7.17 17.94 7.89
CA ASP A 334 -7.76 17.67 9.19
C ASP A 334 -9.17 18.31 9.23
N PRO A 335 -10.26 17.53 9.26
CA PRO A 335 -11.61 18.08 9.27
C PRO A 335 -11.96 18.77 10.59
N ALA A 336 -11.29 18.45 11.71
CA ALA A 336 -11.55 19.06 13.00
C ALA A 336 -10.93 20.47 13.09
N ALA A 337 -9.72 20.62 12.56
CA ALA A 337 -9.01 21.90 12.52
C ALA A 337 -9.31 22.73 11.25
N ALA A 338 -9.88 22.10 10.21
CA ALA A 338 -10.02 22.67 8.86
C ALA A 338 -8.68 23.16 8.25
N VAL A 339 -7.58 22.51 8.63
CA VAL A 339 -6.22 22.83 8.18
C VAL A 339 -5.72 21.74 7.23
N GLU A 340 -5.01 22.16 6.18
CA GLU A 340 -4.24 21.24 5.34
C GLU A 340 -3.00 20.81 6.11
N VAL A 341 -2.87 19.52 6.34
CA VAL A 341 -1.76 18.93 7.12
C VAL A 341 -0.74 18.25 6.22
N TYR A 342 -1.01 18.15 4.92
CA TYR A 342 -0.11 17.54 3.96
C TYR A 342 -0.46 17.96 2.54
N LEU A 343 0.57 18.28 1.75
CA LEU A 343 0.51 18.42 0.30
C LEU A 343 1.76 17.78 -0.29
N GLY A 344 1.59 16.87 -1.25
CA GLY A 344 2.70 16.23 -1.94
C GLY A 344 2.38 15.98 -3.41
N THR A 345 3.39 16.12 -4.27
CA THR A 345 3.25 15.89 -5.71
C THR A 345 4.09 14.69 -6.15
N TYR A 346 3.46 13.70 -6.79
CA TYR A 346 4.11 12.46 -7.20
C TYR A 346 4.25 12.41 -8.72
N ALA A 347 5.48 12.10 -9.18
CA ALA A 347 5.72 11.69 -10.56
C ALA A 347 5.22 10.25 -10.79
N PRO A 348 4.85 9.88 -12.03
CA PRO A 348 4.57 8.49 -12.37
C PRO A 348 5.70 7.56 -11.92
N GLY A 349 5.34 6.47 -11.24
CA GLY A 349 6.30 5.47 -10.78
C GLY A 349 7.19 5.90 -9.61
N SER A 350 7.11 7.15 -9.15
CA SER A 350 7.79 7.61 -7.95
C SER A 350 6.95 7.31 -6.70
N GLN A 351 7.62 6.85 -5.64
CA GLN A 351 7.05 6.78 -4.29
C GLN A 351 7.41 8.00 -3.47
N THR A 352 8.40 8.78 -3.90
CA THR A 352 8.85 9.99 -3.21
C THR A 352 8.02 11.18 -3.66
N PRO A 353 7.35 11.87 -2.74
CA PRO A 353 6.66 13.12 -3.05
C PRO A 353 7.63 14.29 -3.22
N GLU A 354 7.38 15.13 -4.22
CA GLU A 354 8.01 16.43 -4.41
C GLU A 354 7.20 17.56 -3.74
N GLY A 355 7.90 18.60 -3.29
CA GLY A 355 7.28 19.84 -2.80
C GLY A 355 6.48 19.66 -1.51
N VAL A 356 6.93 18.77 -0.62
CA VAL A 356 6.20 18.45 0.61
C VAL A 356 6.38 19.54 1.67
N GLU A 357 5.27 19.99 2.24
CA GLU A 357 5.28 20.71 3.51
C GLU A 357 5.53 19.72 4.66
N ALA A 358 6.55 20.00 5.48
CA ALA A 358 6.96 19.14 6.58
C ALA A 358 5.77 18.90 7.52
N CYS A 359 5.51 17.63 7.81
CA CYS A 359 4.41 17.24 8.67
C CYS A 359 4.79 15.96 9.40
N SER A 360 4.97 16.06 10.70
CA SER A 360 5.36 14.92 11.51
C SER A 360 4.15 14.25 12.15
N VAL A 361 4.14 12.92 12.11
CA VAL A 361 3.19 12.07 12.83
C VAL A 361 3.93 11.17 13.81
N TRP A 362 3.23 10.68 14.83
CA TRP A 362 3.81 9.82 15.87
C TRP A 362 2.87 8.67 16.18
N ARG A 363 3.42 7.60 16.78
CA ARG A 363 2.68 6.41 17.18
C ARG A 363 3.04 6.03 18.61
N GLY A 364 2.09 6.12 19.54
CA GLY A 364 2.30 5.74 20.94
C GLY A 364 3.53 6.44 21.54
N GLY A 365 4.32 5.80 22.39
CA GLY A 365 5.56 6.41 22.94
C GLY A 365 6.74 6.52 21.96
N GLY A 366 6.52 6.38 20.65
CA GLY A 366 7.56 6.42 19.62
C GLY A 366 7.98 7.84 19.23
N TYR A 367 9.10 7.94 18.50
CA TYR A 367 9.57 9.21 17.95
C TYR A 367 8.66 9.69 16.79
N PRO A 368 8.51 11.02 16.62
CA PRO A 368 7.90 11.57 15.41
C PRO A 368 8.64 11.12 14.15
N VAL A 369 7.87 10.87 13.10
CA VAL A 369 8.35 10.57 11.74
C VAL A 369 7.65 11.49 10.76
N GLU A 370 8.31 11.84 9.66
CA GLU A 370 7.67 12.62 8.61
C GLU A 370 6.58 11.79 7.90
N LEU A 371 5.42 12.39 7.67
CA LEU A 371 4.31 11.73 6.98
C LEU A 371 4.69 11.35 5.54
N ALA A 372 5.57 12.12 4.90
CA ALA A 372 6.14 11.79 3.61
C ALA A 372 6.86 10.43 3.63
N ASP A 373 7.67 10.17 4.66
CA ASP A 373 8.40 8.90 4.81
C ASP A 373 7.43 7.73 5.00
N LEU A 374 6.35 7.95 5.77
CA LEU A 374 5.30 6.93 5.88
C LEU A 374 4.59 6.67 4.56
N PHE A 375 4.31 7.69 3.75
CA PHE A 375 3.67 7.51 2.45
C PHE A 375 4.59 6.89 1.39
N ILE A 376 5.91 6.96 1.55
CA ILE A 376 6.85 6.16 0.74
C ILE A 376 6.62 4.67 1.00
N ASP A 377 6.53 4.26 2.27
CA ASP A 377 6.37 2.85 2.68
C ASP A 377 4.92 2.33 2.54
N HIS A 378 3.95 3.24 2.66
CA HIS A 378 2.51 2.99 2.70
C HIS A 378 1.76 4.04 1.88
N PRO A 379 1.93 4.04 0.54
CA PRO A 379 1.33 5.05 -0.31
C PRO A 379 -0.19 4.96 -0.29
N PRO A 380 -0.89 6.11 -0.40
CA PRO A 380 -2.33 6.12 -0.57
C PRO A 380 -2.77 5.31 -1.79
N THR A 381 -3.92 4.64 -1.66
CA THR A 381 -4.60 3.97 -2.77
C THR A 381 -5.48 4.98 -3.49
N LEU A 382 -5.31 5.08 -4.81
CA LEU A 382 -6.19 5.84 -5.68
C LEU A 382 -7.14 4.92 -6.41
N TRP A 383 -8.40 5.32 -6.46
CA TRP A 383 -9.45 4.67 -7.21
C TRP A 383 -9.86 5.61 -8.33
N LEU A 384 -9.76 5.19 -9.59
CA LEU A 384 -10.14 6.01 -10.74
C LEU A 384 -11.56 5.68 -11.21
N LEU A 385 -12.17 6.59 -11.97
CA LEU A 385 -13.57 6.45 -12.42
C LEU A 385 -13.80 5.24 -13.35
N ASP A 386 -12.80 4.82 -14.10
CA ASP A 386 -12.87 3.65 -14.99
C ASP A 386 -12.76 2.31 -14.24
N GLY A 387 -12.44 2.37 -12.93
CA GLY A 387 -12.18 1.22 -12.06
C GLY A 387 -10.71 0.81 -11.99
N THR A 388 -9.80 1.55 -12.63
CA THR A 388 -8.36 1.40 -12.46
C THR A 388 -7.99 1.78 -11.03
N THR A 389 -7.10 0.99 -10.42
CA THR A 389 -6.58 1.25 -9.08
C THR A 389 -5.09 1.54 -9.15
N ILE A 390 -4.64 2.61 -8.52
CA ILE A 390 -3.21 2.94 -8.43
C ILE A 390 -2.80 2.89 -6.96
N ARG A 391 -1.65 2.29 -6.69
CA ARG A 391 -1.06 2.26 -5.36
C ARG A 391 0.45 2.42 -5.43
N GLY A 392 0.93 3.56 -4.94
CA GLY A 392 2.32 3.96 -5.12
C GLY A 392 2.71 3.93 -6.60
N ALA A 393 3.73 3.14 -6.93
CA ALA A 393 4.25 2.98 -8.29
C ALA A 393 3.56 1.87 -9.11
N VAL A 394 2.43 1.32 -8.65
CA VAL A 394 1.76 0.16 -9.26
C VAL A 394 0.37 0.54 -9.73
N VAL A 395 0.02 0.11 -10.94
CA VAL A 395 -1.33 0.21 -11.50
C VAL A 395 -1.95 -1.18 -11.64
N TYR A 396 -3.23 -1.28 -11.28
CA TYR A 396 -4.07 -2.45 -11.45
C TYR A 396 -5.22 -2.08 -12.37
N GLU A 397 -5.21 -2.66 -13.57
CA GLU A 397 -6.32 -2.51 -14.50
C GLU A 397 -7.58 -3.17 -13.95
N ARG A 398 -8.74 -2.59 -14.31
CA ARG A 398 -10.02 -3.20 -14.01
C ARG A 398 -10.12 -4.58 -14.66
N PRO A 399 -10.45 -5.64 -13.90
CA PRO A 399 -10.89 -6.90 -14.49
C PRO A 399 -12.11 -6.61 -15.37
N ARG A 400 -12.01 -6.86 -16.69
CA ARG A 400 -13.07 -6.57 -17.66
C ARG A 400 -14.35 -7.33 -17.32
N GLY A 401 -15.17 -6.76 -16.45
CA GLY A 401 -16.58 -7.10 -16.33
C GLY A 401 -17.31 -6.41 -17.46
N SER A 402 -18.18 -7.13 -18.18
CA SER A 402 -19.10 -6.52 -19.13
C SER A 402 -19.88 -5.40 -18.42
N SER A 403 -19.96 -4.23 -19.05
CA SER A 403 -20.91 -3.20 -18.63
C SER A 403 -22.30 -3.84 -18.61
N LEU A 404 -22.98 -3.78 -17.46
CA LEU A 404 -24.39 -4.20 -17.36
C LEU A 404 -25.33 -3.20 -18.05
N LEU A 405 -24.85 -1.99 -18.34
CA LEU A 405 -25.60 -0.97 -19.06
C LEU A 405 -25.37 -1.18 -20.55
N ASN A 406 -26.43 -1.59 -21.27
CA ASN A 406 -26.43 -1.56 -22.72
C ASN A 406 -26.44 -0.07 -23.16
N ALA A 407 -25.43 0.32 -23.93
CA ALA A 407 -25.26 1.67 -24.44
C ALA A 407 -26.46 2.13 -25.29
N ASP A 408 -27.21 1.18 -25.88
CA ASP A 408 -28.43 1.45 -26.64
C ASP A 408 -29.56 2.08 -25.79
N PHE A 409 -29.50 1.96 -24.45
CA PHE A 409 -30.47 2.56 -23.53
C PHE A 409 -30.01 3.91 -22.94
N VAL A 410 -28.89 4.46 -23.42
CA VAL A 410 -28.38 5.77 -22.97
C VAL A 410 -28.88 6.87 -23.90
N GLU A 411 -29.76 7.73 -23.39
CA GLU A 411 -30.20 8.94 -24.11
C GLU A 411 -29.47 10.18 -23.57
N ALA A 412 -28.88 10.97 -24.47
CA ALA A 412 -28.25 12.24 -24.12
C ALA A 412 -29.29 13.37 -24.14
N TRP A 413 -29.48 14.06 -23.01
CA TRP A 413 -30.39 15.19 -22.91
C TRP A 413 -29.64 16.52 -22.94
N ASP A 414 -30.21 17.50 -23.64
CA ASP A 414 -29.78 18.89 -23.49
C ASP A 414 -30.29 19.48 -22.17
N TRP A 415 -29.36 19.99 -21.36
CA TRP A 415 -29.66 20.63 -20.08
C TRP A 415 -29.60 22.17 -20.15
N SER A 416 -29.46 22.74 -21.36
CA SER A 416 -29.49 24.18 -21.55
C SER A 416 -30.79 24.80 -21.01
N GLY A 417 -30.68 25.86 -20.20
CA GLY A 417 -31.83 26.51 -19.57
C GLY A 417 -32.39 25.84 -18.29
N TYR A 418 -31.83 24.69 -17.87
CA TYR A 418 -32.16 24.02 -16.61
C TYR A 418 -31.07 24.24 -15.56
N GLU A 419 -31.46 24.33 -14.29
CA GLU A 419 -30.51 24.54 -13.20
C GLU A 419 -29.94 23.22 -12.68
N LYS A 420 -28.66 22.99 -12.98
CA LYS A 420 -28.00 21.69 -12.80
C LYS A 420 -27.71 21.28 -11.36
N THR A 421 -27.79 22.24 -10.42
CA THR A 421 -27.46 22.04 -9.00
C THR A 421 -28.70 22.00 -8.11
N SER A 422 -29.88 22.22 -8.66
CA SER A 422 -31.14 22.30 -7.91
C SER A 422 -31.99 21.07 -8.23
N GLU A 423 -32.08 20.16 -7.26
CA GLU A 423 -32.89 18.94 -7.35
C GLU A 423 -34.40 19.28 -7.36
N LYS A 424 -34.92 19.98 -6.35
CA LYS A 424 -36.38 20.13 -6.13
C LYS A 424 -36.99 21.49 -6.51
N GLY A 425 -36.22 22.39 -7.11
CA GLY A 425 -36.58 23.79 -7.24
C GLY A 425 -36.44 24.49 -5.87
N SER A 426 -35.71 25.59 -5.82
CA SER A 426 -35.42 26.28 -4.55
C SER A 426 -36.20 27.58 -4.46
N LYS A 427 -37.06 27.70 -3.44
CA LYS A 427 -37.67 28.98 -3.05
C LYS A 427 -36.63 29.98 -2.54
N GLU A 428 -35.51 29.50 -1.99
CA GLU A 428 -34.39 30.36 -1.55
C GLU A 428 -33.58 30.93 -2.71
N ARG A 429 -33.54 30.25 -3.86
CA ARG A 429 -32.79 30.68 -5.06
C ARG A 429 -33.67 31.20 -6.20
N ASN A 430 -34.98 31.36 -5.99
CA ASN A 430 -35.95 31.79 -7.01
C ASN A 430 -35.96 30.93 -8.29
N ILE A 431 -35.69 29.63 -8.17
CA ILE A 431 -35.67 28.72 -9.32
C ILE A 431 -37.06 28.09 -9.45
N PRO A 432 -37.79 28.34 -10.56
CA PRO A 432 -39.05 27.66 -10.81
C PRO A 432 -38.83 26.14 -10.83
N ARG A 433 -39.72 25.37 -10.20
CA ARG A 433 -39.65 23.88 -10.21
C ARG A 433 -39.58 23.33 -11.63
N SER A 434 -40.23 23.98 -12.60
CA SER A 434 -40.18 23.62 -14.03
C SER A 434 -38.80 23.72 -14.68
N LYS A 435 -37.84 24.41 -14.05
CA LYS A 435 -36.44 24.53 -14.51
C LYS A 435 -35.48 23.61 -13.76
N SER A 436 -35.96 22.72 -12.88
CA SER A 436 -35.12 21.75 -12.19
C SER A 436 -34.93 20.48 -13.01
N ILE A 437 -33.82 19.76 -12.75
CA ILE A 437 -33.58 18.44 -13.36
C ILE A 437 -34.71 17.47 -13.00
N HIS A 438 -35.16 17.47 -11.74
CA HIS A 438 -36.23 16.55 -11.30
C HIS A 438 -37.50 16.74 -12.10
N ALA A 439 -37.92 17.98 -12.35
CA ALA A 439 -39.16 18.22 -13.08
C ALA A 439 -39.08 17.76 -14.54
N LYS A 440 -37.92 17.90 -15.19
CA LYS A 440 -37.71 17.40 -16.55
C LYS A 440 -37.72 15.87 -16.59
N VAL A 441 -37.00 15.23 -15.67
CA VAL A 441 -36.94 13.76 -15.58
C VAL A 441 -38.30 13.17 -15.20
N GLU A 442 -38.99 13.76 -14.23
CA GLU A 442 -40.34 13.39 -13.80
C GLU A 442 -41.33 13.49 -14.97
N ALA A 443 -41.33 14.62 -15.70
CA ALA A 443 -42.22 14.80 -16.85
C ALA A 443 -41.99 13.75 -17.95
N HIS A 444 -40.73 13.47 -18.28
CA HIS A 444 -40.40 12.47 -19.30
C HIS A 444 -40.75 11.04 -18.86
N LEU A 445 -40.50 10.69 -17.60
CA LEU A 445 -40.87 9.37 -17.08
C LEU A 445 -42.40 9.19 -17.00
N LEU A 446 -43.14 10.25 -16.67
CA LEU A 446 -44.60 10.25 -16.72
C LEU A 446 -45.13 10.14 -18.16
N GLU A 447 -44.43 10.74 -19.14
CA GLU A 447 -44.76 10.60 -20.56
C GLU A 447 -44.54 9.16 -21.05
N LEU A 448 -43.43 8.54 -20.67
CA LEU A 448 -43.10 7.17 -21.08
C LEU A 448 -43.94 6.10 -20.39
N TYR A 449 -44.25 6.28 -19.10
CA TYR A 449 -44.80 5.22 -18.25
C TYR A 449 -46.18 5.54 -17.66
N GLY A 450 -46.77 6.69 -17.96
CA GLY A 450 -48.09 7.09 -17.47
C GLY A 450 -48.10 7.42 -15.98
N ASP A 451 -49.04 6.85 -15.21
CA ASP A 451 -49.20 7.04 -13.75
C ASP A 451 -48.09 6.33 -12.94
N ALA A 452 -46.83 6.57 -13.28
CA ALA A 452 -45.69 6.09 -12.52
C ALA A 452 -45.43 6.99 -11.31
N HIS A 453 -45.31 6.40 -10.12
CA HIS A 453 -44.78 7.12 -8.96
C HIS A 453 -43.26 7.20 -9.06
N VAL A 454 -42.77 8.36 -9.51
CA VAL A 454 -41.33 8.63 -9.66
C VAL A 454 -40.82 9.39 -8.44
N GLU A 455 -39.98 8.75 -7.63
CA GLU A 455 -39.25 9.43 -6.56
C GLU A 455 -37.77 9.51 -6.90
N LEU A 456 -37.30 10.72 -7.24
CA LEU A 456 -35.89 10.99 -7.51
C LEU A 456 -35.20 11.40 -6.21
N TRP A 457 -34.19 10.64 -5.80
CA TRP A 457 -33.48 10.85 -4.54
C TRP A 457 -32.31 11.83 -4.68
N HIS A 458 -31.56 11.74 -5.79
CA HIS A 458 -30.49 12.67 -6.16
C HIS A 458 -30.37 12.71 -7.69
N SER A 459 -30.33 13.90 -8.28
CA SER A 459 -29.99 14.05 -9.70
C SER A 459 -29.23 15.34 -9.95
N ILE A 460 -28.08 15.18 -10.61
CA ILE A 460 -27.15 16.26 -10.93
C ILE A 460 -26.80 16.08 -12.40
N ALA A 461 -26.97 17.14 -13.19
CA ALA A 461 -26.64 17.10 -14.61
C ALA A 461 -25.13 17.22 -14.78
N SER A 462 -24.58 16.46 -15.72
CA SER A 462 -23.20 16.68 -16.15
C SER A 462 -23.11 17.78 -17.19
N ASP A 463 -21.95 18.43 -17.27
CA ASP A 463 -21.65 19.45 -18.27
C ASP A 463 -21.13 18.85 -19.59
N SER A 464 -21.03 17.52 -19.70
CA SER A 464 -20.57 16.84 -20.91
C SER A 464 -21.69 16.16 -21.66
N ALA A 465 -21.62 16.18 -23.00
CA ALA A 465 -22.49 15.39 -23.88
C ALA A 465 -22.29 13.86 -23.75
N LYS A 466 -21.21 13.42 -23.09
CA LYS A 466 -21.00 12.03 -22.67
C LYS A 466 -21.71 11.79 -21.34
N SER A 467 -22.38 10.67 -21.21
CA SER A 467 -22.93 10.19 -19.93
C SER A 467 -21.81 10.16 -18.88
N SER A 468 -21.93 11.00 -17.86
CA SER A 468 -20.95 11.15 -16.79
C SER A 468 -21.66 11.47 -15.48
N LEU A 469 -21.11 10.98 -14.37
CA LEU A 469 -21.56 11.37 -13.03
C LEU A 469 -21.06 12.78 -12.74
N ALA A 470 -21.77 13.56 -11.92
CA ALA A 470 -21.18 14.78 -11.37
C ALA A 470 -20.00 14.37 -10.47
N HIS A 471 -18.77 14.62 -10.93
CA HIS A 471 -17.57 14.03 -10.32
C HIS A 471 -17.43 14.41 -8.84
N ALA A 472 -17.44 15.70 -8.49
CA ALA A 472 -17.18 16.13 -7.10
C ALA A 472 -18.20 15.61 -6.06
N PRO A 473 -19.52 15.71 -6.26
CA PRO A 473 -20.51 15.14 -5.33
C PRO A 473 -20.41 13.62 -5.21
N PHE A 474 -20.16 12.91 -6.32
CA PHE A 474 -20.02 11.46 -6.31
C PHE A 474 -18.74 11.01 -5.58
N GLN A 475 -17.60 11.70 -5.82
CA GLN A 475 -16.36 11.50 -5.07
C GLN A 475 -16.59 11.68 -3.56
N GLU A 476 -17.35 12.70 -3.15
CA GLU A 476 -17.67 12.94 -1.74
C GLU A 476 -18.53 11.83 -1.14
N VAL A 477 -19.57 11.38 -1.84
CA VAL A 477 -20.42 10.26 -1.38
C VAL A 477 -19.61 8.98 -1.28
N CYS A 478 -18.79 8.66 -2.29
CA CYS A 478 -17.89 7.50 -2.25
C CYS A 478 -16.93 7.58 -1.07
N GLN A 479 -16.30 8.74 -0.85
CA GLN A 479 -15.37 8.93 0.26
C GLN A 479 -16.05 8.80 1.63
N GLN A 480 -17.24 9.36 1.81
CA GLN A 480 -18.02 9.23 3.04
C GLN A 480 -18.48 7.78 3.27
N GLY A 481 -18.92 7.09 2.21
CA GLY A 481 -19.27 5.68 2.24
C GLY A 481 -18.10 4.80 2.69
N MET A 482 -16.92 5.02 2.13
CA MET A 482 -15.71 4.28 2.54
C MET A 482 -15.29 4.58 3.98
N LYS A 483 -15.29 5.85 4.41
CA LYS A 483 -15.02 6.21 5.81
C LYS A 483 -16.00 5.55 6.78
N SER A 484 -17.27 5.49 6.41
CA SER A 484 -18.31 4.84 7.22
C SER A 484 -18.08 3.34 7.35
N ARG A 485 -17.62 2.66 6.28
CA ARG A 485 -17.27 1.22 6.31
C ARG A 485 -16.14 0.90 7.29
N ARG A 486 -15.18 1.81 7.47
CA ARG A 486 -14.09 1.61 8.45
C ARG A 486 -14.59 1.57 9.89
N ARG A 487 -15.66 2.33 10.19
CA ARG A 487 -16.20 2.48 11.56
C ARG A 487 -17.38 1.57 11.83
N ILE A 488 -18.10 1.14 10.80
CA ILE A 488 -19.26 0.28 10.90
C ILE A 488 -18.97 -1.04 10.20
N ILE A 489 -18.63 -2.06 10.97
CA ILE A 489 -18.29 -3.41 10.49
C ILE A 489 -19.50 -4.36 10.39
N ASP A 490 -20.69 -3.88 10.75
CA ASP A 490 -21.91 -4.68 10.73
C ASP A 490 -22.39 -4.93 9.30
N GLY A 491 -22.12 -6.16 8.80
CA GLY A 491 -22.57 -6.59 7.49
C GLY A 491 -24.09 -6.55 7.32
N THR A 492 -24.87 -6.73 8.40
CA THR A 492 -26.34 -6.69 8.32
C THR A 492 -26.87 -5.28 8.11
N LEU A 493 -26.25 -4.27 8.74
CA LEU A 493 -26.59 -2.86 8.46
C LEU A 493 -26.33 -2.53 7.00
N TRP A 494 -25.17 -2.93 6.47
CA TRP A 494 -24.79 -2.66 5.09
C TRP A 494 -25.67 -3.38 4.08
N SER A 495 -26.03 -4.64 4.33
CA SER A 495 -27.02 -5.37 3.52
C SER A 495 -28.38 -4.69 3.59
N THR A 496 -28.82 -4.24 4.77
CA THR A 496 -30.09 -3.51 4.95
C THR A 496 -30.09 -2.18 4.18
N LEU A 497 -28.97 -1.44 4.19
CA LEU A 497 -28.82 -0.22 3.41
C LEU A 497 -28.81 -0.50 1.91
N ALA A 498 -28.11 -1.55 1.47
CA ALA A 498 -28.05 -1.99 0.08
C ALA A 498 -29.40 -2.48 -0.44
N GLU A 499 -30.22 -3.12 0.39
CA GLU A 499 -31.61 -3.50 0.08
C GLU A 499 -32.52 -2.26 -0.01
N ARG A 500 -32.35 -1.29 0.89
CA ARG A 500 -33.16 -0.06 0.92
C ARG A 500 -32.82 0.93 -0.20
N LEU A 501 -31.57 0.97 -0.67
CA LEU A 501 -31.10 1.86 -1.73
C LEU A 501 -31.88 1.75 -3.06
N PRO A 502 -32.23 0.56 -3.57
CA PRO A 502 -33.14 0.36 -4.70
C PRO A 502 -34.63 0.41 -4.32
N GLY A 503 -34.99 0.81 -3.08
CA GLY A 503 -36.37 0.85 -2.60
C GLY A 503 -36.94 -0.49 -2.13
N ALA A 504 -36.18 -1.58 -2.17
CA ALA A 504 -36.63 -2.87 -1.67
C ALA A 504 -36.66 -2.85 -0.13
N GLY A 505 -37.85 -2.95 0.46
CA GLY A 505 -38.02 -3.00 1.90
C GLY A 505 -38.37 -1.68 2.59
N ALA A 506 -38.76 -0.64 1.85
CA ALA A 506 -39.49 0.49 2.41
C ALA A 506 -40.88 0.00 2.90
N LYS A 507 -40.96 -0.51 4.13
CA LYS A 507 -42.25 -0.65 4.81
C LYS A 507 -42.80 0.75 4.99
N THR A 508 -43.98 1.00 4.43
CA THR A 508 -44.83 2.17 4.69
C THR A 508 -44.77 2.51 6.18
N PRO A 509 -44.53 3.77 6.58
CA PRO A 509 -44.57 4.11 7.99
C PRO A 509 -45.98 3.76 8.52
N PRO A 510 -46.10 3.12 9.69
CA PRO A 510 -47.42 2.79 10.22
C PRO A 510 -48.21 4.07 10.43
N SER A 511 -49.44 4.04 9.93
CA SER A 511 -50.48 5.04 10.16
C SER A 511 -50.84 5.06 11.65
N CYS A 512 -50.09 5.83 12.45
CA CYS A 512 -50.53 6.24 13.78
C CYS A 512 -49.91 7.60 14.11
N MET A 513 -50.62 8.66 13.75
CA MET A 513 -50.89 9.83 14.59
C MET A 513 -51.55 10.91 13.72
N SER A 514 -52.88 10.84 13.61
CA SER A 514 -53.70 12.02 13.39
C SER A 514 -53.82 12.76 14.74
N ALA A 515 -53.23 13.95 14.85
CA ALA A 515 -53.77 15.03 15.67
C ALA A 515 -53.04 16.34 15.36
N ASP A 516 -53.84 17.39 15.27
CA ASP A 516 -53.50 18.77 14.99
C ASP A 516 -52.29 19.35 15.73
N HIS A 517 -51.47 20.11 15.00
CA HIS A 517 -51.12 21.47 15.43
C HIS A 517 -50.62 22.31 14.25
N ARG A 518 -51.46 23.25 13.81
CA ARG A 518 -51.02 24.46 13.11
C ARG A 518 -50.18 25.32 14.05
N SER A 519 -49.22 26.01 13.44
CA SER A 519 -48.42 27.16 13.93
C SER A 519 -47.04 26.85 14.53
N LYS A 520 -45.99 26.96 13.72
CA LYS A 520 -45.11 28.14 13.63
C LYS A 520 -43.94 27.84 12.69
N ARG A 521 -43.70 28.76 11.75
CA ARG A 521 -42.49 28.83 10.92
C ARG A 521 -41.29 29.16 11.79
N SER A 522 -40.15 28.49 11.56
CA SER A 522 -38.93 29.05 10.95
C SER A 522 -37.70 28.25 11.37
N GLU A 523 -37.06 27.53 10.43
CA GLU A 523 -35.61 27.28 10.37
C GLU A 523 -35.28 26.49 9.08
N PRO A 524 -34.28 26.90 8.28
CA PRO A 524 -33.80 26.13 7.13
C PRO A 524 -32.62 25.23 7.53
N SER A 525 -32.37 24.22 6.67
CA SER A 525 -31.14 23.41 6.55
C SER A 525 -31.08 22.00 7.17
N SER A 526 -30.75 21.04 6.29
CA SER A 526 -30.10 19.73 6.51
C SER A 526 -30.83 18.67 7.36
N VAL A 527 -31.42 17.68 6.68
CA VAL A 527 -31.91 16.43 7.27
C VAL A 527 -30.78 15.57 7.88
N TRP A 528 -29.51 15.93 7.64
CA TRP A 528 -28.34 15.22 8.15
C TRP A 528 -27.81 15.70 9.51
N ASN A 529 -28.27 16.84 10.05
CA ASN A 529 -27.78 17.37 11.34
C ASN A 529 -28.54 16.87 12.59
N ARG A 530 -29.48 15.92 12.45
CA ARG A 530 -30.22 15.33 13.59
C ARG A 530 -29.57 14.08 14.21
N TRP A 531 -28.33 13.76 13.87
CA TRP A 531 -27.57 12.67 14.51
C TRP A 531 -26.57 13.18 15.57
N LYS A 532 -26.91 14.26 16.29
CA LYS A 532 -26.18 14.63 17.51
C LYS A 532 -26.74 13.85 18.71
N ALA A 533 -25.86 13.02 19.28
CA ALA A 533 -25.94 12.37 20.58
C ALA A 533 -27.00 11.27 20.77
N TYR A 534 -26.63 10.04 20.42
CA TYR A 534 -26.97 8.90 21.28
C TYR A 534 -25.75 8.57 22.13
N PRO A 535 -25.81 8.67 23.48
CA PRO A 535 -24.78 8.10 24.32
C PRO A 535 -24.84 6.58 24.17
N ILE A 536 -23.80 5.99 23.59
CA ILE A 536 -23.57 4.55 23.69
C ILE A 536 -23.11 4.29 25.12
N THR A 537 -24.03 4.00 26.02
CA THR A 537 -23.69 3.45 27.34
C THR A 537 -23.12 2.04 27.11
N PRO A 538 -21.89 1.73 27.54
CA PRO A 538 -21.40 0.37 27.47
C PRO A 538 -22.27 -0.50 28.36
N ARG A 539 -22.98 -1.48 27.78
CA ARG A 539 -23.51 -2.59 28.58
C ARG A 539 -22.30 -3.36 29.10
N THR A 540 -21.99 -3.17 30.37
CA THR A 540 -21.13 -4.07 31.15
C THR A 540 -21.74 -5.47 31.10
N LEU A 541 -21.18 -6.35 30.28
CA LEU A 541 -21.36 -7.79 30.42
C LEU A 541 -20.48 -8.25 31.59
N PRO A 542 -21.00 -9.06 32.52
CA PRO A 542 -20.20 -9.59 33.62
C PRO A 542 -19.13 -10.52 33.06
N LEU A 543 -17.86 -10.20 33.33
CA LEU A 543 -16.71 -11.08 33.13
C LEU A 543 -16.94 -12.36 33.95
N GLN A 544 -17.24 -13.48 33.28
CA GLN A 544 -16.99 -14.78 33.86
C GLN A 544 -15.53 -15.16 33.61
N PRO A 545 -14.77 -15.55 34.65
CA PRO A 545 -13.40 -15.98 34.47
C PRO A 545 -13.38 -17.31 33.73
N ALA A 546 -12.74 -17.33 32.55
CA ALA A 546 -12.40 -18.58 31.89
C ALA A 546 -11.48 -19.37 32.82
N LYS A 547 -11.97 -20.53 33.28
CA LYS A 547 -11.20 -21.51 34.03
C LYS A 547 -10.03 -21.98 33.16
N SER A 548 -8.83 -21.58 33.55
CA SER A 548 -7.58 -22.18 33.14
C SER A 548 -7.46 -23.57 33.78
N SER A 549 -7.48 -24.64 32.97
CA SER A 549 -6.99 -25.95 33.35
C SER A 549 -5.70 -26.27 32.60
N TRP A 550 -4.57 -25.94 33.24
CA TRP A 550 -3.36 -26.73 33.38
C TRP A 550 -2.97 -27.74 32.27
N TYR A 551 -1.80 -27.52 31.68
CA TYR A 551 -0.63 -28.36 32.01
C TYR A 551 0.63 -27.49 32.01
N ASN A 552 1.29 -27.45 33.16
CA ASN A 552 2.48 -26.67 33.46
C ASN A 552 3.52 -27.68 33.99
N GLN A 553 4.79 -27.49 33.59
CA GLN A 553 6.01 -27.82 34.36
C GLN A 553 6.27 -29.32 34.64
N ASP A 554 7.47 -29.90 34.60
CA ASP A 554 8.87 -29.51 34.82
C ASP A 554 9.72 -30.71 34.29
N SER A 555 11.01 -30.74 34.02
CA SER A 555 12.19 -30.00 34.48
C SER A 555 13.42 -30.51 33.73
N ALA A 556 14.43 -29.63 33.64
CA ALA A 556 15.86 -29.88 33.79
C ALA A 556 16.69 -30.62 32.70
N ALA A 557 17.70 -29.85 32.26
CA ALA A 557 19.11 -30.23 32.12
C ALA A 557 19.55 -31.09 30.92
N ALA A 558 20.25 -30.45 29.98
CA ALA A 558 21.67 -30.71 29.79
C ALA A 558 22.34 -29.61 28.96
N ARG A 559 23.53 -29.22 29.40
CA ARG A 559 24.51 -28.37 28.73
C ARG A 559 24.89 -28.96 27.36
N TYR A 560 24.98 -28.12 26.33
CA TYR A 560 26.20 -27.81 25.55
C TYR A 560 25.91 -26.69 24.56
#